data_AF-A0A1G9VU17-F1
#
_entry.id   AF-A0A1G9VU17-F1
#
_cell.length_a   1.000
_cell.length_b   1.000
_cell.length_c   1.000
_cell.angle_alpha   90.00
_cell.angle_beta   90.00
_cell.angle_gamma   90.00
#
_symmetry.space_group_name_H-M   'P 1'
#
loop_
_entity.id
_entity.type
_entity.pdbx_description
1 polymer ?
#
loop_
_entity_poly.entity_id
_entity_poly.type
_entity_poly.pdbx_seq_one_letter_code
_entity_poly.pdbx_strand_id
1 'polypeptide(L)'
;MTGREVRIDQWNAFDVKRAGIDSAAFPLSIEVVPPRTDGVWTVHGTATTVYDIVDALPWAEHVALLNVGQNSWLDEDLRSLRPNEIAEEQDVPAIAHDIGEAAPLLVLARADLRRFFADWTLYGVDIVDWDGEITAEAVAEAVAGRTCRGTHLHGDDDCYVSVRSQDCSVPPRVFARLMALLAASALGIEDGGTITEPPWELCGRLLDRSPFWTGRVTSTGQYSVEIGLAPQGWRPNAPGPRAFPVAVVLDRVTGTWNGAGG
;
A
#
# COMPACT_ATOMS: atom_id res chain seq x y z
N MET A 1 -4.37 18.60 -14.64
CA MET A 1 -4.44 17.14 -14.84
C MET A 1 -5.28 16.59 -13.71
N THR A 2 -6.39 15.93 -14.01
CA THR A 2 -7.32 15.38 -13.01
C THR A 2 -6.93 13.94 -12.70
N GLY A 3 -6.77 13.59 -11.43
CA GLY A 3 -6.43 12.23 -11.02
C GLY A 3 -7.64 11.33 -10.80
N ARG A 4 -7.38 10.12 -10.29
CA ARG A 4 -8.40 9.12 -9.94
C ARG A 4 -9.03 9.46 -8.59
N GLU A 5 -10.35 9.31 -8.45
CA GLU A 5 -11.00 9.40 -7.13
C GLU A 5 -10.88 8.07 -6.37
N VAL A 6 -10.59 8.17 -5.09
CA VAL A 6 -10.43 7.07 -4.14
C VAL A 6 -11.39 7.27 -2.99
N ARG A 7 -12.10 6.21 -2.62
CA ARG A 7 -12.94 6.20 -1.43
C ARG A 7 -12.08 5.97 -0.20
N ILE A 8 -12.27 6.81 0.80
CA ILE A 8 -11.76 6.64 2.16
C ILE A 8 -12.77 5.75 2.89
N ASP A 9 -12.36 4.55 3.26
CA ASP A 9 -13.11 3.62 4.08
C ASP A 9 -12.16 2.80 4.93
N GLN A 10 -12.59 1.88 5.80
CA GLN A 10 -11.66 1.13 6.66
C GLN A 10 -10.49 0.41 5.93
N TRP A 11 -10.52 0.33 4.59
CA TRP A 11 -9.47 -0.21 3.73
C TRP A 11 -8.49 0.82 3.20
N ASN A 12 -8.89 2.07 3.10
CA ASN A 12 -8.07 3.18 2.58
C ASN A 12 -8.12 4.40 3.50
N ALA A 13 -8.69 4.22 4.69
CA ALA A 13 -8.79 5.19 5.74
C ALA A 13 -7.58 4.98 6.61
N PHE A 14 -6.68 5.95 6.49
CA PHE A 14 -5.70 6.20 7.50
C PHE A 14 -6.40 6.47 8.83
N ASP A 15 -6.54 5.45 9.67
CA ASP A 15 -6.50 5.64 11.11
C ASP A 15 -5.02 5.66 11.53
N VAL A 16 -4.30 6.72 11.13
CA VAL A 16 -3.26 7.29 11.99
C VAL A 16 -3.93 7.83 13.24
N LYS A 17 -4.58 6.96 14.03
CA LYS A 17 -4.65 7.17 15.45
C LYS A 17 -3.24 6.96 15.98
N ARG A 18 -2.44 8.01 15.86
CA ARG A 18 -1.46 8.37 16.88
C ARG A 18 -0.20 7.50 16.93
N ALA A 19 0.49 7.30 15.82
CA ALA A 19 1.88 6.87 15.87
C ALA A 19 2.78 8.07 16.26
N GLY A 20 2.78 8.40 17.56
CA GLY A 20 3.58 9.46 18.18
C GLY A 20 2.85 10.14 19.35
N ILE A 21 3.61 10.60 20.35
CA ILE A 21 3.11 11.55 21.36
C ILE A 21 2.50 12.73 20.57
N ASP A 22 1.25 13.10 20.90
CA ASP A 22 0.48 14.21 20.31
C ASP A 22 -0.29 13.97 18.99
N SER A 23 -0.48 12.73 18.52
CA SER A 23 -1.35 12.43 17.36
C SER A 23 -0.88 13.04 16.02
N ALA A 24 0.42 13.31 15.86
CA ALA A 24 0.96 13.78 14.59
C ALA A 24 0.86 12.69 13.50
N ALA A 25 0.44 13.06 12.29
CA ALA A 25 0.48 12.15 11.14
C ALA A 25 1.92 11.70 10.90
N PHE A 26 2.12 10.41 10.67
CA PHE A 26 3.43 9.86 10.31
C PHE A 26 3.88 10.49 8.99
N PRO A 27 5.15 10.90 8.83
CA PRO A 27 5.62 11.47 7.57
C PRO A 27 5.47 10.43 6.45
N LEU A 28 4.98 10.86 5.29
CA LEU A 28 5.06 10.07 4.08
C LEU A 28 6.52 9.77 3.81
N SER A 29 6.86 8.53 3.51
CA SER A 29 8.17 8.16 3.01
C SER A 29 8.02 7.10 1.94
N ILE A 30 8.74 7.29 0.84
CA ILE A 30 8.81 6.33 -0.25
C ILE A 30 10.27 6.22 -0.71
N GLU A 31 10.70 4.99 -0.97
CA GLU A 31 11.97 4.65 -1.60
C GLU A 31 11.69 3.70 -2.76
N VAL A 32 12.23 4.02 -3.93
CA VAL A 32 12.12 3.22 -5.14
C VAL A 32 13.51 2.72 -5.51
N VAL A 33 13.69 1.41 -5.44
CA VAL A 33 14.87 0.75 -5.99
C VAL A 33 14.56 0.42 -7.45
N PRO A 34 15.25 1.06 -8.41
CA PRO A 34 15.05 0.76 -9.82
C PRO A 34 15.48 -0.67 -10.14
N PRO A 35 14.93 -1.27 -11.21
CA PRO A 35 15.24 -2.62 -11.61
C PRO A 35 16.73 -2.78 -11.90
N ARG A 36 17.29 -3.90 -11.45
CA ARG A 36 18.65 -4.31 -11.83
C ARG A 36 18.54 -5.18 -13.08
N THR A 37 19.38 -6.20 -13.19
CA THR A 37 19.35 -7.17 -14.30
C THR A 37 18.10 -8.05 -14.29
N ASP A 38 17.30 -8.03 -13.23
CA ASP A 38 16.08 -8.82 -13.03
C ASP A 38 14.81 -8.13 -13.57
N GLY A 39 14.86 -6.85 -13.92
CA GLY A 39 13.70 -6.11 -14.44
C GLY A 39 12.63 -5.80 -13.38
N VAL A 40 12.93 -5.95 -12.08
CA VAL A 40 11.96 -5.79 -10.99
C VAL A 40 12.16 -4.46 -10.27
N TRP A 41 11.14 -3.61 -10.28
CA TRP A 41 11.04 -2.43 -9.42
C TRP A 41 10.75 -2.88 -7.99
N THR A 42 11.41 -2.28 -7.01
CA THR A 42 11.04 -2.42 -5.60
C THR A 42 10.67 -1.06 -5.05
N VAL A 43 9.53 -0.97 -4.38
CA VAL A 43 9.02 0.22 -3.71
C VAL A 43 8.90 -0.11 -2.24
N HIS A 44 9.47 0.73 -1.38
CA HIS A 44 9.26 0.71 0.05
C HIS A 44 8.45 1.97 0.40
N GLY A 45 7.35 1.80 1.13
CA GLY A 45 6.49 2.90 1.58
C GLY A 45 6.27 2.84 3.08
N THR A 46 6.05 3.99 3.72
CA THR A 46 5.75 4.07 5.15
C THR A 46 4.28 4.35 5.44
N ALA A 47 3.89 3.97 6.66
CA ALA A 47 2.66 4.28 7.37
C ALA A 47 1.37 3.90 6.67
N THR A 48 1.41 2.93 5.77
CA THR A 48 0.22 2.48 5.07
C THR A 48 0.03 1.00 5.38
N THR A 49 -1.21 0.60 5.57
CA THR A 49 -1.59 -0.80 5.63
C THR A 49 -1.54 -1.39 4.22
N VAL A 50 -1.52 -2.72 4.11
CA VAL A 50 -1.65 -3.39 2.81
C VAL A 50 -2.92 -2.95 2.07
N TYR A 51 -4.01 -2.74 2.80
CA TYR A 51 -5.31 -2.35 2.24
C TYR A 51 -5.27 -1.02 1.51
N ASP A 52 -4.49 -0.07 2.02
CA ASP A 52 -4.44 1.28 1.49
C ASP A 52 -3.89 1.37 0.06
N ILE A 53 -3.08 0.39 -0.34
CA ILE A 53 -2.40 0.37 -1.63
C ILE A 53 -2.79 -0.82 -2.51
N VAL A 54 -3.44 -1.85 -1.97
CA VAL A 54 -3.76 -3.08 -2.72
C VAL A 54 -4.63 -2.79 -3.96
N ASP A 55 -5.55 -1.83 -3.91
CA ASP A 55 -6.41 -1.48 -5.06
C ASP A 55 -5.72 -0.55 -6.09
N ALA A 56 -4.56 0.02 -5.74
CA ALA A 56 -3.76 0.86 -6.64
C ALA A 56 -2.87 0.02 -7.57
N LEU A 57 -2.61 -1.24 -7.20
CA LEU A 57 -1.69 -2.12 -7.88
C LEU A 57 -2.32 -2.85 -9.09
N PRO A 58 -1.54 -3.10 -10.16
CA PRO A 58 -2.01 -3.70 -11.40
C PRO A 58 -2.03 -5.23 -11.31
N TRP A 59 -2.80 -5.78 -10.37
CA TRP A 59 -2.96 -7.24 -10.22
C TRP A 59 -3.65 -7.87 -11.43
N ALA A 60 -3.36 -9.15 -11.66
CA ALA A 60 -4.16 -10.05 -12.48
C ALA A 60 -5.54 -10.31 -11.84
N GLU A 61 -6.34 -11.16 -12.51
CA GLU A 61 -7.67 -11.53 -12.05
C GLU A 61 -7.64 -12.28 -10.72
N HIS A 62 -6.59 -13.05 -10.47
CA HIS A 62 -6.41 -13.85 -9.26
C HIS A 62 -5.13 -13.45 -8.53
N VAL A 63 -5.16 -13.63 -7.22
CA VAL A 63 -4.05 -13.32 -6.33
C VAL A 63 -3.86 -14.43 -5.31
N ALA A 64 -2.62 -14.63 -4.92
CA ALA A 64 -2.15 -15.57 -3.93
C ALA A 64 -1.89 -14.84 -2.61
N LEU A 65 -2.46 -15.32 -1.50
CA LEU A 65 -2.25 -14.81 -0.15
C LEU A 65 -1.46 -15.81 0.68
N LEU A 66 -0.46 -15.29 1.39
CA LEU A 66 0.55 -16.04 2.12
C LEU A 66 0.93 -15.28 3.40
N ASN A 67 1.53 -15.98 4.37
CA ASN A 67 2.07 -15.37 5.59
C ASN A 67 1.10 -14.40 6.28
N VAL A 68 -0.19 -14.75 6.29
CA VAL A 68 -1.24 -13.91 6.89
C VAL A 68 -1.07 -13.92 8.40
N GLY A 69 -0.52 -12.83 8.91
CA GLY A 69 -0.45 -12.49 10.31
C GLY A 69 -1.71 -11.76 10.77
N GLN A 70 -2.38 -12.29 11.78
CA GLN A 70 -3.65 -11.77 12.29
C GLN A 70 -3.87 -12.10 13.78
N ASN A 71 -4.65 -11.28 14.47
CA ASN A 71 -5.14 -11.54 15.84
C ASN A 71 -6.67 -11.43 15.98
N SER A 72 -7.40 -11.31 14.86
CA SER A 72 -8.82 -10.98 14.84
C SER A 72 -9.73 -12.21 14.75
N TRP A 73 -9.24 -13.31 14.19
CA TRP A 73 -10.04 -14.52 13.96
C TRP A 73 -9.43 -15.67 14.71
N LEU A 74 -10.03 -15.96 15.86
CA LEU A 74 -9.58 -16.96 16.79
C LEU A 74 -10.64 -18.04 16.93
N ASP A 75 -10.22 -19.30 17.00
CA ASP A 75 -11.09 -20.40 17.40
C ASP A 75 -11.42 -20.35 18.91
N GLU A 76 -12.22 -21.32 19.38
CA GLU A 76 -12.62 -21.44 20.78
C GLU A 76 -11.43 -21.63 21.74
N ASP A 77 -10.29 -22.13 21.23
CA ASP A 77 -9.04 -22.34 21.97
C ASP A 77 -8.09 -21.13 21.88
N LEU A 78 -8.56 -20.00 21.34
CA LEU A 78 -7.81 -18.76 21.09
C LEU A 78 -6.66 -18.93 20.08
N ARG A 79 -6.74 -19.94 19.21
CA ARG A 79 -5.79 -20.14 18.12
C ARG A 79 -6.21 -19.31 16.92
N SER A 80 -5.25 -18.63 16.29
CA SER A 80 -5.48 -17.96 15.02
C SER A 80 -5.98 -18.94 13.95
N LEU A 81 -7.16 -18.65 13.38
CA LEU A 81 -7.68 -19.35 12.21
C LEU A 81 -6.72 -19.20 11.03
N ARG A 82 -6.67 -20.23 10.20
CA ARG A 82 -5.90 -20.29 8.95
C ARG A 82 -6.63 -19.54 7.83
N PRO A 83 -5.91 -18.97 6.83
CA PRO A 83 -6.50 -18.22 5.72
C PRO A 83 -7.71 -18.87 5.04
N ASN A 84 -7.70 -20.19 4.86
CA ASN A 84 -8.82 -20.90 4.25
C ASN A 84 -10.06 -20.99 5.16
N GLU A 85 -9.88 -21.15 6.47
CA GLU A 85 -10.98 -21.20 7.45
C GLU A 85 -11.69 -19.85 7.51
N ILE A 86 -10.90 -18.78 7.46
CA ILE A 86 -11.38 -17.40 7.37
C ILE A 86 -12.21 -17.18 6.10
N ALA A 87 -11.68 -17.61 4.95
CA ALA A 87 -12.37 -17.46 3.67
C ALA A 87 -13.71 -18.21 3.68
N GLU A 88 -13.74 -19.41 4.26
CA GLU A 88 -14.97 -20.18 4.47
C GLU A 88 -15.96 -19.44 5.37
N GLU A 89 -15.53 -18.90 6.51
CA GLU A 89 -16.39 -18.16 7.44
C GLU A 89 -16.97 -16.87 6.83
N GLN A 90 -16.19 -16.20 5.97
CA GLN A 90 -16.61 -14.99 5.28
C GLN A 90 -17.36 -15.26 3.97
N ASP A 91 -17.53 -16.53 3.59
CA ASP A 91 -18.13 -16.95 2.32
C ASP A 91 -17.41 -16.31 1.11
N VAL A 92 -16.08 -16.30 1.17
CA VAL A 92 -15.18 -15.86 0.10
C VAL A 92 -14.73 -17.08 -0.71
N PRO A 93 -15.07 -17.14 -2.02
CA PRO A 93 -14.58 -18.21 -2.89
C PRO A 93 -13.05 -18.19 -2.97
N ALA A 94 -12.43 -19.28 -2.51
CA ALA A 94 -10.99 -19.41 -2.53
C ALA A 94 -10.56 -20.87 -2.72
N ILE A 95 -9.35 -21.06 -3.22
CA ILE A 95 -8.71 -22.38 -3.35
C ILE A 95 -7.50 -22.38 -2.43
N ALA A 96 -7.52 -23.27 -1.44
CA ALA A 96 -6.39 -23.48 -0.55
C ALA A 96 -5.44 -24.52 -1.15
N HIS A 97 -4.15 -24.20 -1.18
CA HIS A 97 -3.09 -25.12 -1.59
C HIS A 97 -2.20 -25.39 -0.38
N ASP A 98 -2.02 -26.68 -0.10
CA ASP A 98 -1.03 -27.14 0.87
C ASP A 98 0.36 -27.03 0.23
N ILE A 99 1.21 -26.18 0.83
CA ILE A 99 2.59 -25.95 0.39
C ILE A 99 3.60 -26.55 1.40
N GLY A 100 3.16 -27.53 2.20
CA GLY A 100 4.00 -28.25 3.16
C GLY A 100 4.06 -27.58 4.53
N GLU A 101 5.27 -27.41 5.08
CA GLU A 101 5.44 -26.82 6.43
C GLU A 101 5.16 -25.30 6.50
N ALA A 102 4.95 -24.64 5.36
CA ALA A 102 4.55 -23.24 5.31
C ALA A 102 3.03 -23.08 5.51
N ALA A 103 2.59 -21.89 5.96
CA ALA A 103 1.17 -21.58 6.07
C ALA A 103 0.46 -21.79 4.72
N PRO A 104 -0.78 -22.30 4.70
CA PRO A 104 -1.46 -22.64 3.45
C PRO A 104 -1.56 -21.40 2.55
N LEU A 105 -1.26 -21.60 1.28
CA LEU A 105 -1.50 -20.61 0.24
C LEU A 105 -3.00 -20.53 0.00
N LEU A 106 -3.55 -19.32 0.00
CA LEU A 106 -4.93 -19.07 -0.39
C LEU A 106 -4.97 -18.32 -1.72
N VAL A 107 -5.59 -18.89 -2.75
CA VAL A 107 -5.83 -18.18 -4.01
C VAL A 107 -7.28 -17.77 -4.11
N LEU A 108 -7.52 -16.49 -4.39
CA LEU A 108 -8.85 -15.91 -4.54
C LEU A 108 -8.88 -14.89 -5.69
N ALA A 109 -10.08 -14.55 -6.16
CA ALA A 109 -10.22 -13.52 -7.18
C ALA A 109 -9.87 -12.15 -6.59
N ARG A 110 -9.16 -11.31 -7.34
CA ARG A 110 -8.78 -9.95 -6.93
C ARG A 110 -9.97 -9.13 -6.42
N ALA A 111 -11.14 -9.32 -7.02
CA ALA A 111 -12.38 -8.64 -6.61
C ALA A 111 -12.82 -8.98 -5.18
N ASP A 112 -12.45 -10.18 -4.70
CA ASP A 112 -12.83 -10.69 -3.38
C ASP A 112 -11.81 -10.33 -2.28
N LEU A 113 -10.64 -9.75 -2.63
CA LEU A 113 -9.68 -9.26 -1.63
C LEU A 113 -10.35 -8.33 -0.62
N ARG A 114 -11.23 -7.44 -1.10
CA ARG A 114 -11.98 -6.53 -0.24
C ARG A 114 -12.98 -7.24 0.68
N ARG A 115 -13.48 -8.40 0.30
CA ARG A 115 -14.36 -9.16 1.19
C ARG A 115 -13.54 -9.95 2.20
N PHE A 116 -12.43 -10.53 1.75
CA PHE A 116 -11.56 -11.36 2.56
C PHE A 116 -10.97 -10.61 3.76
N PHE A 117 -10.43 -9.42 3.57
CA PHE A 117 -9.91 -8.66 4.72
C PHE A 117 -10.96 -7.79 5.44
N ALA A 118 -12.25 -8.05 5.23
CA ALA A 118 -13.31 -7.29 5.90
C ALA A 118 -13.32 -7.63 7.39
N ASP A 119 -13.10 -6.62 8.23
CA ASP A 119 -13.15 -6.71 9.69
C ASP A 119 -11.91 -7.40 10.32
N TRP A 120 -10.73 -7.15 9.75
CA TRP A 120 -9.44 -7.68 10.21
C TRP A 120 -8.52 -6.59 10.77
N THR A 121 -7.87 -6.88 11.89
CA THR A 121 -6.58 -6.28 12.28
C THR A 121 -5.50 -7.23 11.80
N LEU A 122 -5.04 -7.00 10.57
CA LEU A 122 -3.83 -7.63 10.06
C LEU A 122 -2.65 -7.25 10.94
N TYR A 123 -1.56 -8.00 10.94
CA TYR A 123 -0.24 -7.45 11.28
C TYR A 123 0.79 -7.73 10.19
N GLY A 124 0.52 -8.67 9.28
CA GLY A 124 1.36 -8.91 8.11
C GLY A 124 0.67 -9.78 7.06
N VAL A 125 1.04 -9.60 5.79
CA VAL A 125 0.56 -10.45 4.69
C VAL A 125 1.48 -10.30 3.48
N ASP A 126 1.60 -11.39 2.74
CA ASP A 126 2.13 -11.41 1.38
C ASP A 126 0.98 -11.63 0.39
N ILE A 127 0.83 -10.72 -0.56
CA ILE A 127 -0.10 -10.82 -1.69
C ILE A 127 0.75 -10.88 -2.97
N VAL A 128 0.60 -11.97 -3.72
CA VAL A 128 1.35 -12.21 -4.95
C VAL A 128 0.37 -12.28 -6.11
N ASP A 129 0.72 -11.58 -7.17
CA ASP A 129 0.03 -11.62 -8.44
C ASP A 129 0.15 -13.03 -9.05
N TRP A 130 -0.94 -13.52 -9.62
CA TRP A 130 -0.96 -14.90 -10.09
C TRP A 130 -1.66 -15.03 -11.43
N ASP A 131 -0.86 -15.20 -12.48
CA ASP A 131 -1.31 -15.46 -13.85
C ASP A 131 -0.95 -16.88 -14.35
N GLY A 132 -0.24 -17.65 -13.53
CA GLY A 132 0.25 -18.99 -13.85
C GLY A 132 -0.66 -20.13 -13.37
N GLU A 133 -0.26 -21.36 -13.67
CA GLU A 133 -0.89 -22.54 -13.08
C GLU A 133 -0.58 -22.57 -11.57
N ILE A 134 -1.62 -22.63 -10.73
CA ILE A 134 -1.48 -22.62 -9.26
C ILE A 134 -0.97 -23.99 -8.79
N THR A 135 0.34 -24.20 -8.88
CA THR A 135 1.02 -25.39 -8.34
C THR A 135 1.80 -25.04 -7.07
N ALA A 136 1.92 -26.01 -6.16
CA ALA A 136 2.69 -25.83 -4.92
C ALA A 136 4.15 -25.46 -5.22
N GLU A 137 4.75 -26.03 -6.29
CA GLU A 137 6.11 -25.73 -6.71
C GLU A 137 6.27 -24.29 -7.21
N ALA A 138 5.35 -23.79 -8.05
CA ALA A 138 5.44 -22.43 -8.58
C ALA A 138 5.31 -21.38 -7.47
N VAL A 139 4.47 -21.68 -6.47
CA VAL A 139 4.27 -20.83 -5.29
C VAL A 139 5.48 -20.90 -4.37
N ALA A 140 6.00 -22.10 -4.11
CA ALA A 140 7.24 -22.27 -3.34
C ALA A 140 8.41 -21.53 -4.00
N GLU A 141 8.52 -21.54 -5.34
CA GLU A 141 9.51 -20.73 -6.07
C GLU A 141 9.25 -19.22 -5.97
N ALA A 142 7.99 -18.78 -6.05
CA ALA A 142 7.65 -17.37 -5.87
C ALA A 142 8.03 -16.87 -4.46
N VAL A 143 7.72 -17.67 -3.43
CA VAL A 143 7.98 -17.39 -2.00
C VAL A 143 9.46 -17.50 -1.66
N ALA A 144 10.14 -18.58 -2.05
CA ALA A 144 11.55 -18.82 -1.73
C ALA A 144 12.52 -18.06 -2.65
N GLY A 145 12.11 -17.77 -3.89
CA GLY A 145 12.97 -17.33 -4.99
C GLY A 145 12.93 -15.84 -5.32
N ARG A 146 12.02 -15.03 -4.76
CA ARG A 146 11.95 -13.57 -5.03
C ARG A 146 11.86 -13.18 -6.52
N THR A 147 11.55 -14.13 -7.40
CA THR A 147 11.21 -13.90 -8.81
C THR A 147 9.73 -13.57 -8.88
N CYS A 148 9.42 -12.29 -8.81
CA CYS A 148 8.06 -11.80 -8.98
C CYS A 148 7.73 -11.83 -10.48
N ARG A 149 6.95 -12.84 -10.91
CA ARG A 149 6.18 -12.74 -12.15
C ARG A 149 4.95 -11.91 -11.80
N GLY A 150 4.85 -10.69 -12.32
CA GLY A 150 3.79 -9.75 -11.96
C GLY A 150 4.14 -8.83 -10.78
N THR A 151 3.24 -8.73 -9.80
CA THR A 151 3.35 -7.85 -8.62
C THR A 151 3.38 -8.66 -7.31
N HIS A 152 4.11 -8.21 -6.31
CA HIS A 152 4.13 -8.78 -4.96
C HIS A 152 4.07 -7.63 -3.96
N LEU A 153 3.08 -7.65 -3.09
CA LEU A 153 2.89 -6.73 -1.98
C LEU A 153 3.15 -7.49 -0.70
N HIS A 154 4.12 -7.03 0.07
CA HIS A 154 4.39 -7.46 1.42
C HIS A 154 4.02 -6.32 2.38
N GLY A 155 3.25 -6.62 3.41
CA GLY A 155 3.04 -5.71 4.55
C GLY A 155 3.45 -6.38 5.85
N ASP A 156 3.99 -5.56 6.75
CA ASP A 156 4.45 -5.99 8.07
C ASP A 156 4.24 -4.86 9.10
N ASP A 157 3.97 -5.27 10.34
CA ASP A 157 3.68 -4.44 11.52
C ASP A 157 2.66 -3.29 11.28
N ASP A 158 1.76 -3.44 10.31
CA ASP A 158 0.75 -2.45 9.87
C ASP A 158 1.28 -1.05 9.54
N CYS A 159 2.59 -0.91 9.38
CA CYS A 159 3.25 0.39 9.30
C CYS A 159 4.19 0.50 8.11
N TYR A 160 4.50 -0.62 7.43
CA TYR A 160 5.40 -0.64 6.30
C TYR A 160 4.90 -1.57 5.22
N VAL A 161 5.11 -1.14 3.98
CA VAL A 161 4.83 -1.96 2.81
C VAL A 161 6.04 -2.03 1.91
N SER A 162 6.22 -3.19 1.28
CA SER A 162 7.14 -3.40 0.17
C SER A 162 6.37 -3.92 -1.02
N VAL A 163 6.48 -3.24 -2.16
CA VAL A 163 5.93 -3.70 -3.43
C VAL A 163 7.07 -4.04 -4.37
N ARG A 164 7.05 -5.24 -4.94
CA ARG A 164 7.95 -5.67 -6.01
C ARG A 164 7.11 -5.85 -7.28
N SER A 165 7.54 -5.33 -8.42
CA SER A 165 6.80 -5.53 -9.67
C SER A 165 7.67 -5.39 -10.90
N GLN A 166 7.31 -6.10 -11.97
CA GLN A 166 7.88 -5.88 -13.31
C GLN A 166 7.18 -4.71 -14.05
N ASP A 167 6.02 -4.26 -13.56
CA ASP A 167 5.30 -3.11 -14.12
C ASP A 167 5.91 -1.78 -13.63
N CYS A 168 6.47 -1.01 -14.57
CA CYS A 168 7.08 0.29 -14.29
C CYS A 168 6.09 1.38 -13.84
N SER A 169 4.79 1.13 -13.95
CA SER A 169 3.75 2.02 -13.44
C SER A 169 3.51 1.87 -11.93
N VAL A 170 4.02 0.82 -11.29
CA VAL A 170 3.83 0.59 -9.85
C VAL A 170 4.44 1.70 -8.97
N PRO A 171 5.70 2.14 -9.14
CA PRO A 171 6.27 3.20 -8.32
C PRO A 171 5.44 4.50 -8.29
N PRO A 172 5.04 5.10 -9.43
CA PRO A 172 4.23 6.32 -9.40
C PRO A 172 2.81 6.11 -8.86
N ARG A 173 2.20 4.92 -9.03
CA ARG A 173 0.89 4.59 -8.44
C ARG A 173 0.93 4.55 -6.92
N VAL A 174 1.93 3.85 -6.35
CA VAL A 174 2.12 3.78 -4.91
C VAL A 174 2.38 5.17 -4.34
N PHE A 175 3.23 5.97 -4.98
CA PHE A 175 3.49 7.33 -4.53
C PHE A 175 2.23 8.20 -4.56
N ALA A 176 1.43 8.09 -5.63
CA ALA A 176 0.18 8.84 -5.75
C ALA A 176 -0.78 8.50 -4.62
N ARG A 177 -0.97 7.20 -4.36
CA ARG A 177 -1.84 6.73 -3.29
C ARG A 177 -1.38 7.24 -1.93
N LEU A 178 -0.10 7.12 -1.58
CA LEU A 178 0.44 7.63 -0.31
C LEU A 178 0.20 9.14 -0.13
N MET A 179 0.36 9.94 -1.19
CA MET A 179 0.08 11.38 -1.13
C MET A 179 -1.41 11.68 -0.94
N ALA A 180 -2.29 10.94 -1.63
CA ALA A 180 -3.73 11.09 -1.49
C ALA A 180 -4.19 10.78 -0.06
N LEU A 181 -3.66 9.71 0.52
CA LEU A 181 -3.95 9.30 1.89
C LEU A 181 -3.48 10.32 2.93
N LEU A 182 -2.26 10.85 2.77
CA LEU A 182 -1.75 11.94 3.61
C LEU A 182 -2.65 13.18 3.53
N ALA A 183 -3.12 13.54 2.34
CA ALA A 183 -4.04 14.67 2.17
C ALA A 183 -5.42 14.40 2.77
N ALA A 184 -5.96 13.20 2.62
CA ALA A 184 -7.24 12.80 3.21
C ALA A 184 -7.19 12.88 4.75
N SER A 185 -6.10 12.37 5.34
CA SER A 185 -5.84 12.48 6.78
C SER A 185 -5.77 13.94 7.23
N ALA A 186 -5.03 14.79 6.51
CA ALA A 186 -4.89 16.21 6.83
C ALA A 186 -6.23 16.98 6.78
N LEU A 187 -7.15 16.56 5.90
CA LEU A 187 -8.47 17.15 5.74
C LEU A 187 -9.53 16.56 6.68
N GLY A 188 -9.18 15.55 7.48
CA GLY A 188 -10.13 14.85 8.33
C GLY A 188 -11.25 14.18 7.53
N ILE A 189 -10.94 13.60 6.37
CA ILE A 189 -11.92 12.86 5.58
C ILE A 189 -12.22 11.55 6.30
N GLU A 190 -13.48 11.39 6.70
CA GLU A 190 -13.97 10.21 7.42
C GLU A 190 -14.36 9.07 6.46
N ASP A 191 -14.69 7.91 7.04
CA ASP A 191 -15.20 6.74 6.34
C ASP A 191 -16.40 7.08 5.43
N GLY A 192 -16.37 6.56 4.21
CA GLY A 192 -17.31 6.87 3.14
C GLY A 192 -16.95 8.13 2.33
N GLY A 193 -15.97 8.92 2.76
CA GLY A 193 -15.50 10.09 2.03
C GLY A 193 -14.69 9.74 0.78
N THR A 194 -14.32 10.75 -0.02
CA THR A 194 -13.45 10.58 -1.19
C THR A 194 -12.33 11.59 -1.25
N ILE A 195 -11.21 11.16 -1.84
CA ILE A 195 -10.04 11.99 -2.14
C ILE A 195 -9.58 11.72 -3.58
N THR A 196 -9.11 12.75 -4.28
CA THR A 196 -8.50 12.56 -5.60
C THR A 196 -7.02 12.23 -5.43
N GLU A 197 -6.51 11.21 -6.12
CA GLU A 197 -5.08 10.94 -6.26
C GLU A 197 -4.39 11.99 -7.13
N PRO A 198 -3.10 12.29 -6.90
CA PRO A 198 -2.31 13.02 -7.89
C PRO A 198 -2.15 12.18 -9.16
N PRO A 199 -2.16 12.80 -10.35
CA PRO A 199 -1.87 12.11 -11.60
C PRO A 199 -0.54 11.36 -11.52
N TRP A 200 -0.48 10.12 -12.04
CA TRP A 200 0.74 9.31 -11.94
C TRP A 200 1.91 9.93 -12.70
N GLU A 201 1.64 10.75 -13.73
CA GLU A 201 2.68 11.51 -14.43
C GLU A 201 3.34 12.55 -13.54
N LEU A 202 2.60 13.15 -12.59
CA LEU A 202 3.18 14.04 -11.58
C LEU A 202 4.13 13.26 -10.67
N CYS A 203 3.69 12.09 -10.21
CA CYS A 203 4.49 11.22 -9.35
C CYS A 203 5.73 10.67 -10.07
N GLY A 204 5.59 10.30 -11.34
CA GLY A 204 6.70 9.88 -12.20
C GLY A 204 7.77 10.96 -12.30
N ARG A 205 7.38 12.22 -12.60
CA ARG A 205 8.33 13.34 -12.64
C ARG A 205 9.05 13.60 -11.31
N LEU A 206 8.38 13.36 -10.19
CA LEU A 206 9.01 13.45 -8.87
C LEU A 206 10.01 12.31 -8.67
N LEU A 207 9.66 11.08 -9.05
CA LEU A 207 10.55 9.93 -8.95
C LEU A 207 11.77 10.02 -9.90
N ASP A 208 11.62 10.66 -11.06
CA ASP A 208 12.72 10.97 -11.97
C ASP A 208 13.75 11.92 -11.33
N ARG A 209 13.31 12.81 -10.43
CA ARG A 209 14.18 13.75 -9.71
C ARG A 209 14.87 13.11 -8.52
N SER A 210 14.22 12.16 -7.86
CA SER A 210 14.77 11.44 -6.72
C SER A 210 14.04 10.10 -6.54
N PRO A 211 14.75 8.98 -6.36
CA PRO A 211 14.13 7.70 -6.05
C PRO A 211 13.59 7.63 -4.61
N PHE A 212 13.89 8.60 -3.77
CA PHE A 212 13.42 8.66 -2.38
C PHE A 212 12.79 10.02 -2.06
N TRP A 213 11.68 9.98 -1.35
CA TRP A 213 10.97 11.17 -0.88
C TRP A 213 10.48 10.99 0.55
N THR A 214 10.66 12.03 1.36
CA THR A 214 9.96 12.19 2.63
C THR A 214 9.01 13.37 2.52
N GLY A 215 7.75 13.20 2.90
CA GLY A 215 6.69 14.17 2.79
C GLY A 215 6.00 14.47 4.12
N ARG A 216 5.49 15.69 4.24
CA ARG A 216 4.58 16.08 5.33
C ARG A 216 3.61 17.14 4.87
N VAL A 217 2.51 17.29 5.58
CA VAL A 217 1.61 18.42 5.43
C VAL A 217 2.33 19.69 5.87
N THR A 218 2.41 20.70 5.00
CA THR A 218 3.02 22.00 5.30
C THR A 218 1.98 23.10 5.50
N SER A 219 0.79 22.94 4.91
CA SER A 219 -0.33 23.87 5.07
C SER A 219 -1.66 23.16 4.81
N THR A 220 -2.71 23.58 5.51
CA THR A 220 -4.09 23.13 5.32
C THR A 220 -5.01 24.33 5.16
N GLY A 221 -5.83 24.32 4.11
CA GLY A 221 -6.95 25.22 3.92
C GLY A 221 -8.29 24.48 4.02
N GLN A 222 -9.40 25.20 3.93
CA GLN A 222 -10.74 24.60 4.01
C GLN A 222 -10.99 23.52 2.93
N TYR A 223 -10.39 23.69 1.74
CA TYR A 223 -10.53 22.79 0.61
C TYR A 223 -9.19 22.50 -0.06
N SER A 224 -8.08 22.70 0.64
CA SER A 224 -6.75 22.50 0.07
C SER A 224 -5.77 21.92 1.08
N VAL A 225 -4.82 21.14 0.58
CA VAL A 225 -3.70 20.64 1.36
C VAL A 225 -2.43 20.88 0.57
N GLU A 226 -1.43 21.45 1.22
CA GLU A 226 -0.07 21.48 0.71
C GLU A 226 0.75 20.39 1.39
N ILE A 227 1.36 19.55 0.57
CA ILE A 227 2.34 18.55 0.96
C ILE A 227 3.71 19.05 0.54
N GLY A 228 4.58 19.28 1.52
CA GLY A 228 5.99 19.52 1.30
C GLY A 228 6.73 18.19 1.15
N LEU A 229 7.62 18.10 0.17
CA LEU A 229 8.43 16.94 -0.15
C LEU A 229 9.93 17.28 -0.09
N ALA A 230 10.71 16.40 0.53
CA ALA A 230 12.16 16.44 0.60
C ALA A 230 12.76 15.23 -0.12
N PRO A 231 13.73 15.41 -1.04
CA PRO A 231 14.40 14.32 -1.74
C PRO A 231 15.44 13.68 -0.81
N GLN A 232 14.98 13.08 0.27
CA GLN A 232 15.80 12.43 1.28
C GLN A 232 15.03 11.23 1.82
N GLY A 233 15.66 10.06 1.84
CA GLY A 233 15.12 8.89 2.54
C GLY A 233 15.17 9.10 4.05
N TRP A 234 14.15 8.62 4.76
CA TRP A 234 14.06 8.74 6.21
C TRP A 234 13.89 7.37 6.85
N ARG A 235 14.39 7.24 8.09
CA ARG A 235 14.27 6.02 8.89
C ARG A 235 13.80 6.39 10.29
N PRO A 236 13.06 5.50 10.99
CA PRO A 236 12.74 5.69 12.39
C PRO A 236 13.98 6.02 13.22
N ASN A 237 13.82 6.95 14.17
CA ASN A 237 14.88 7.46 15.05
C ASN A 237 16.00 8.27 14.37
N ALA A 238 15.95 8.51 13.05
CA ALA A 238 16.81 9.47 12.38
C ALA A 238 16.18 10.88 12.42
N PRO A 239 16.98 11.96 12.52
CA PRO A 239 16.46 13.31 12.37
C PRO A 239 15.80 13.47 10.99
N GLY A 240 14.58 13.98 10.97
CA GLY A 240 13.84 14.26 9.74
C GLY A 240 14.49 15.35 8.87
N PRO A 241 14.05 15.50 7.61
CA PRO A 241 14.50 16.58 6.75
C PRO A 241 14.25 17.96 7.38
N ARG A 242 15.21 18.87 7.26
CA ARG A 242 15.09 20.25 7.77
C ARG A 242 14.25 21.15 6.87
N ALA A 243 14.14 20.81 5.58
CA ALA A 243 13.44 21.59 4.58
C ALA A 243 12.71 20.66 3.60
N PHE A 244 11.60 21.15 3.08
CA PHE A 244 10.74 20.47 2.11
C PHE A 244 10.64 21.36 0.86
N PRO A 245 11.67 21.35 0.00
CA PRO A 245 11.82 22.33 -1.09
C PRO A 245 10.81 22.16 -2.22
N VAL A 246 10.10 21.02 -2.30
CA VAL A 246 9.10 20.75 -3.32
C VAL A 246 7.73 20.79 -2.67
N ALA A 247 6.81 21.59 -3.23
CA ALA A 247 5.43 21.63 -2.79
C ALA A 247 4.51 20.99 -3.83
N VAL A 248 3.56 20.21 -3.34
CA VAL A 248 2.47 19.60 -4.10
C VAL A 248 1.17 19.97 -3.39
N VAL A 249 0.25 20.58 -4.11
CA VAL A 249 -0.99 21.15 -3.58
C VAL A 249 -2.18 20.43 -4.19
N LEU A 250 -3.04 19.90 -3.33
CA LEU A 250 -4.38 19.46 -3.70
C LEU A 250 -5.36 20.63 -3.58
N ASP A 251 -6.12 20.88 -4.64
CA ASP A 251 -7.37 21.63 -4.61
C ASP A 251 -8.53 20.63 -4.66
N ARG A 252 -9.26 20.49 -3.54
CA ARG A 252 -10.35 19.51 -3.39
C ARG A 252 -11.59 19.89 -4.18
N VAL A 253 -11.84 21.19 -4.40
CA VAL A 253 -13.03 21.64 -5.16
C VAL A 253 -12.94 21.19 -6.60
N THR A 254 -11.74 21.27 -7.17
CA THR A 254 -11.48 20.92 -8.57
C THR A 254 -10.96 19.49 -8.74
N GLY A 255 -10.56 18.82 -7.65
CA GLY A 255 -9.87 17.53 -7.69
C GLY A 255 -8.50 17.62 -8.36
N THR A 256 -7.90 18.82 -8.42
CA THR A 256 -6.63 19.03 -9.13
C THR A 256 -5.45 19.01 -8.19
N TRP A 257 -4.39 18.36 -8.66
CA TRP A 257 -3.08 18.40 -8.02
C TRP A 257 -2.17 19.30 -8.83
N ASN A 258 -1.64 20.32 -8.17
CA ASN A 258 -0.72 21.30 -8.74
C ASN A 258 0.61 21.25 -7.98
N GLY A 259 1.71 21.59 -8.65
CA GLY A 259 3.04 21.48 -8.07
C GLY A 259 3.95 20.57 -8.87
N ALA A 260 5.16 20.36 -8.34
CA ALA A 260 6.38 19.97 -9.07
C ALA A 260 6.95 21.06 -9.99
N GLY A 261 6.95 22.31 -9.53
CA GLY A 261 7.73 23.40 -10.12
C GLY A 261 9.17 23.41 -9.59
N GLY A 262 10.11 23.08 -10.47
CA GLY A 262 11.56 23.18 -10.32
C GLY A 262 12.20 22.79 -11.62
#